data_AF-A0A9W4MLS7-F1
#
_entry.id   AF-A0A9W4MLS7-F1
#
_cell.length_a   1.000
_cell.length_b   1.000
_cell.length_c   1.000
_cell.angle_alpha   90.00
_cell.angle_beta   90.00
_cell.angle_gamma   90.00
#
_symmetry.space_group_name_H-M   'P 1'
#
loop_
_entity.id
_entity.type
_entity.pdbx_description
1 polymer ?
#
loop_
_entity_poly.entity_id
_entity_poly.type
_entity_poly.pdbx_seq_one_letter_code
_entity_poly.pdbx_strand_id
1 'polypeptide(L)'
;MPDLQPLLQSLLESGRYSDLTISCEGRKFAVHRAIVCCQSSFFGAAVKGGFKAASSQIDLPDDELATIQRVVTFLYIRDYDDTGVPDIEDKKSVSGEDKGSHAVLLDNLGVFIAADKFDIAPLKQLARTRLINWIDENAQRLPFVVPEIWVTLPPLETELRDAIIKAISYHAQEFLNNDESIAILTDLPAIAIAVLKKKLMRIFFSNFNCRGCECEGGVDNDTVMYSVKFVCFHTEFDDIILRLIP
;
A
#
# COMPACT_ATOMS: atom_id res chain seq x y z
N MET A 1 10.31 -10.39 29.80
CA MET A 1 11.60 -10.29 29.08
C MET A 1 11.88 -8.82 28.87
N PRO A 2 13.12 -8.33 29.06
CA PRO A 2 13.43 -6.92 28.81
C PRO A 2 13.23 -6.58 27.34
N ASP A 3 12.81 -5.35 27.08
CA ASP A 3 12.63 -4.82 25.74
C ASP A 3 13.99 -4.71 25.03
N LEU A 4 14.10 -5.33 23.85
CA LEU A 4 15.31 -5.32 23.01
C LEU A 4 15.39 -4.09 22.10
N GLN A 5 14.29 -3.36 21.93
CA GLN A 5 14.19 -2.26 20.97
C GLN A 5 15.21 -1.13 21.22
N PRO A 6 15.44 -0.65 22.47
CA PRO A 6 16.44 0.39 22.73
C PRO A 6 17.87 -0.05 22.40
N LEU A 7 18.17 -1.34 22.57
CA LEU A 7 19.47 -1.90 22.22
C LEU A 7 19.66 -1.95 20.70
N LEU A 8 18.63 -2.40 19.96
CA LEU A 8 18.66 -2.44 18.49
C LEU A 8 18.79 -1.04 17.90
N GLN A 9 18.07 -0.07 18.45
CA GLN A 9 18.20 1.33 18.04
C GLN A 9 19.64 1.84 18.25
N SER A 10 20.23 1.60 19.43
CA SER A 10 21.62 1.98 19.70
C SER A 10 22.63 1.31 18.76
N LEU A 11 22.39 0.06 18.34
CA LEU A 11 23.24 -0.62 17.36
C LEU A 11 23.18 0.05 15.99
N LEU A 12 22.00 0.48 15.54
CA LEU A 12 21.84 1.21 14.28
C LEU A 12 22.53 2.57 14.33
N GLU A 13 22.28 3.35 15.38
CA GLU A 13 22.83 4.71 15.54
C GLU A 13 24.36 4.71 15.66
N SER A 14 24.92 3.77 16.41
CA SER A 14 26.36 3.72 16.66
C SER A 14 27.14 2.94 15.61
N GLY A 15 26.50 2.05 14.85
CA GLY A 15 27.14 1.15 13.88
C GLY A 15 28.12 0.14 14.51
N ARG A 16 28.15 0.01 15.84
CA ARG A 16 29.07 -0.90 16.54
C ARG A 16 28.82 -2.34 16.13
N TYR A 17 29.88 -3.04 15.73
CA TYR A 17 29.85 -4.43 15.25
C TYR A 17 29.17 -4.63 13.88
N SER A 18 28.94 -3.55 13.13
CA SER A 18 28.49 -3.64 11.75
C SER A 18 29.50 -4.39 10.89
N ASP A 19 28.97 -5.23 10.00
CA ASP A 19 29.70 -6.12 9.10
C ASP A 19 29.18 -6.00 7.65
N LEU A 20 28.30 -5.02 7.40
CA LEU A 20 27.73 -4.68 6.11
C LEU A 20 27.52 -3.15 6.02
N THR A 21 27.74 -2.61 4.83
CA THR A 21 27.41 -1.22 4.50
C THR A 21 26.36 -1.21 3.38
N ILE A 22 25.26 -0.51 3.59
CA ILE A 22 24.33 -0.15 2.51
C ILE A 22 24.64 1.28 2.09
N SER A 23 24.83 1.54 0.80
CA SER A 23 25.00 2.89 0.25
C SER A 23 23.83 3.28 -0.64
N CYS A 24 23.42 4.55 -0.54
CA CYS A 24 22.34 5.16 -1.32
C CYS A 24 22.66 6.65 -1.46
N GLU A 25 22.66 7.18 -2.69
CA GLU A 25 22.94 8.60 -2.97
C GLU A 25 24.18 9.18 -2.24
N GLY A 26 25.24 8.38 -2.11
CA GLY A 26 26.47 8.77 -1.41
C GLY A 26 26.42 8.69 0.12
N ARG A 27 25.24 8.52 0.73
CA ARG A 27 25.10 8.21 2.17
C ARG A 27 25.37 6.72 2.41
N LYS A 28 25.98 6.42 3.57
CA LYS A 28 26.34 5.06 3.98
C LYS A 28 25.67 4.72 5.30
N PHE A 29 25.04 3.54 5.35
CA PHE A 29 24.42 2.96 6.52
C PHE A 29 25.27 1.77 6.98
N ALA A 30 25.87 1.89 8.16
CA ALA A 30 26.61 0.81 8.80
C ALA A 30 25.62 -0.14 9.50
N VAL A 31 25.45 -1.34 8.95
CA VAL A 31 24.39 -2.28 9.36
C VAL A 31 24.93 -3.69 9.65
N HIS A 32 24.09 -4.51 10.26
CA HIS A 32 24.44 -5.86 10.70
C HIS A 32 23.77 -6.89 9.79
N ARG A 33 24.56 -7.77 9.17
CA ARG A 33 24.08 -8.84 8.29
C ARG A 33 23.08 -9.73 9.00
N ALA A 34 23.36 -10.08 10.26
CA ALA A 34 22.48 -10.91 11.07
C ALA A 34 21.07 -10.31 11.29
N ILE A 35 20.94 -8.98 11.22
CA ILE A 35 19.65 -8.28 11.37
C ILE A 35 19.00 -8.11 10.01
N VAL A 36 19.74 -7.60 9.03
CA VAL A 36 19.21 -7.24 7.70
C VAL A 36 18.89 -8.48 6.86
N CYS A 37 19.82 -9.44 6.75
CA CYS A 37 19.67 -10.60 5.87
C CYS A 37 18.63 -11.62 6.36
N CYS A 38 18.34 -11.64 7.67
CA CYS A 38 17.30 -12.51 8.24
C CYS A 38 15.88 -11.99 7.97
N GLN A 39 15.75 -10.71 7.61
CA GLN A 39 14.47 -10.03 7.39
C GLN A 39 14.20 -9.71 5.92
N SER A 40 15.19 -9.93 5.04
CA SER A 40 15.09 -9.65 3.60
C SER A 40 15.84 -10.73 2.82
N SER A 41 15.09 -11.46 2.00
CA SER A 41 15.69 -12.46 1.10
C SER A 41 16.57 -11.78 0.04
N PHE A 42 16.19 -10.58 -0.42
CA PHE A 42 16.97 -9.75 -1.34
C PHE A 42 18.36 -9.44 -0.78
N PHE A 43 18.45 -8.86 0.43
CA PHE A 43 19.75 -8.55 1.03
C PHE A 43 20.54 -9.82 1.36
N GLY A 44 19.86 -10.88 1.81
CA GLY A 44 20.49 -12.19 2.03
C GLY A 44 21.11 -12.79 0.75
N ALA A 45 20.43 -12.66 -0.39
CA ALA A 45 20.91 -13.10 -1.69
C ALA A 45 22.05 -12.22 -2.20
N ALA A 46 21.92 -10.89 -2.09
CA ALA A 46 22.94 -9.92 -2.50
C ALA A 46 24.29 -10.17 -1.81
N VAL A 47 24.24 -10.50 -0.51
CA VAL A 47 25.42 -10.80 0.29
C VAL A 47 26.02 -12.17 -0.02
N LYS A 48 25.21 -13.18 -0.37
CA LYS A 48 25.65 -14.54 -0.71
C LYS A 48 26.16 -14.68 -2.15
N GLY A 49 25.59 -13.92 -3.09
CA GLY A 49 25.83 -14.05 -4.54
C GLY A 49 27.18 -13.51 -5.03
N GLY A 50 27.95 -12.82 -4.19
CA GLY A 50 29.28 -12.34 -4.54
C GLY A 50 30.29 -13.48 -4.63
N PHE A 51 30.62 -13.94 -5.85
CA PHE A 51 31.64 -14.97 -6.13
C PHE A 51 33.08 -14.58 -5.76
N LYS A 52 33.30 -13.44 -5.11
CA LYS A 52 34.55 -13.04 -4.47
C LYS A 52 34.19 -12.52 -3.08
N ALA A 53 34.54 -13.27 -2.04
CA ALA A 53 34.47 -12.90 -0.62
C ALA A 53 33.26 -12.03 -0.24
N ALA A 54 32.15 -12.66 0.16
CA ALA A 54 30.92 -12.04 0.68
C ALA A 54 30.96 -10.51 0.79
N SER A 55 30.45 -9.81 -0.23
CA SER A 55 30.53 -8.35 -0.31
C SER A 55 30.04 -7.71 0.99
N SER A 56 30.88 -6.87 1.60
CA SER A 56 30.53 -6.06 2.76
C SER A 56 29.83 -4.76 2.37
N GLN A 57 29.47 -4.61 1.09
CA GLN A 57 28.81 -3.42 0.57
C GLN A 57 27.68 -3.79 -0.40
N ILE A 58 26.54 -3.12 -0.24
CA ILE A 58 25.40 -3.13 -1.15
C ILE A 58 25.14 -1.70 -1.56
N ASP A 59 25.06 -1.44 -2.86
CA ASP A 59 24.79 -0.12 -3.41
C ASP A 59 23.40 -0.07 -4.02
N LEU A 60 22.64 0.98 -3.70
CA LEU A 60 21.24 1.18 -4.09
C LEU A 60 21.10 2.55 -4.80
N PRO A 61 21.69 2.72 -6.00
CA PRO A 61 21.70 4.01 -6.69
C PRO A 61 20.36 4.40 -7.32
N ASP A 62 19.48 3.42 -7.54
CA ASP A 62 18.16 3.61 -8.16
C ASP A 62 17.04 3.82 -7.11
N ASP A 63 17.40 3.92 -5.83
CA ASP A 63 16.47 4.11 -4.73
C ASP A 63 16.64 5.49 -4.09
N GLU A 64 15.55 6.02 -3.55
CA GLU A 64 15.56 7.30 -2.86
C GLU A 64 16.10 7.18 -1.43
N LEU A 65 16.98 8.11 -1.05
CA LEU A 65 17.65 8.07 0.25
C LEU A 65 16.68 8.06 1.44
N ALA A 66 15.62 8.87 1.40
CA ALA A 66 14.63 8.94 2.47
C ALA A 66 13.89 7.60 2.65
N THR A 67 13.55 6.94 1.54
CA THR A 67 12.93 5.62 1.55
C THR A 67 13.88 4.56 2.12
N ILE A 68 15.14 4.54 1.70
CA ILE A 68 16.14 3.59 2.24
C ILE A 68 16.38 3.81 3.73
N GLN A 69 16.42 5.06 4.19
CA GLN A 69 16.54 5.34 5.62
C GLN A 69 15.37 4.75 6.41
N ARG A 70 14.14 4.86 5.91
CA ARG A 70 12.95 4.25 6.56
C ARG A 70 12.98 2.73 6.55
N VAL A 71 13.41 2.13 5.45
CA VAL A 71 13.63 0.67 5.36
C VAL A 71 14.65 0.22 6.41
N VAL A 72 15.81 0.88 6.48
CA VAL A 72 16.87 0.54 7.44
C VAL A 72 16.38 0.73 8.87
N THR A 73 15.70 1.83 9.18
CA THR A 73 15.12 2.08 10.50
C THR A 73 14.17 0.96 10.90
N PHE A 74 13.22 0.59 10.03
CA PHE A 74 12.27 -0.49 10.31
C PHE A 74 12.94 -1.82 10.66
N LEU A 75 14.03 -2.17 9.98
CA LEU A 75 14.76 -3.42 10.23
C LEU A 75 15.30 -3.54 11.67
N TYR A 76 15.48 -2.42 12.38
CA TYR A 76 15.94 -2.40 13.77
C TYR A 76 14.82 -2.11 14.77
N ILE A 77 13.97 -1.12 14.48
CA ILE A 77 12.99 -0.62 15.47
C ILE A 77 11.56 -1.08 15.20
N ARG A 78 11.32 -1.82 14.10
CA ARG A 78 10.00 -2.34 13.67
C ARG A 78 8.98 -1.26 13.30
N ASP A 79 9.44 -0.04 13.12
CA ASP A 79 8.65 1.10 12.71
C ASP A 79 9.52 2.10 11.90
N TYR A 80 8.90 3.10 11.29
CA TYR A 80 9.56 4.25 10.66
C TYR A 80 8.69 5.49 10.79
N ASP A 81 9.30 6.68 10.79
CA ASP A 81 8.54 7.94 10.77
C ASP A 81 8.08 8.26 9.35
N ASP A 82 6.79 8.50 9.19
CA ASP A 82 6.14 8.93 7.95
C ASP A 82 5.72 10.40 7.96
N THR A 83 6.01 11.13 9.05
CA THR A 83 5.63 12.55 9.24
C THR A 83 6.82 13.52 9.17
N GLY A 84 8.03 13.03 8.90
CA GLY A 84 9.25 13.84 8.88
C GLY A 84 10.20 13.53 7.71
N VAL A 85 10.92 14.55 7.28
CA VAL A 85 12.14 14.37 6.46
C VAL A 85 13.16 13.67 7.35
N PRO A 86 13.65 12.46 6.99
CA PRO A 86 14.56 11.72 7.84
C PRO A 86 15.92 12.44 7.97
N ASP A 87 16.14 13.18 9.05
CA ASP A 87 17.40 13.87 9.41
C ASP A 87 18.30 14.24 8.21
N ILE A 88 17.77 15.10 7.33
CA ILE A 88 18.58 15.86 6.38
C ILE A 88 18.71 17.24 7.00
N GLU A 89 19.93 17.58 7.43
CA GLU A 89 20.32 18.93 7.84
C GLU A 89 20.19 19.90 6.65
N ASP A 90 18.96 20.25 6.27
CA ASP A 90 18.68 21.41 5.43
C ASP A 90 17.21 21.81 5.63
N LYS A 91 16.97 22.54 6.73
CA LYS A 91 15.69 23.15 7.04
C LYS A 91 15.34 24.22 6.00
N LYS A 92 14.44 23.89 5.08
CA LYS A 92 13.57 24.87 4.43
C LYS A 92 12.13 24.39 4.37
N SER A 93 11.50 24.31 5.54
CA SER A 93 10.04 24.11 5.63
C SER A 93 9.31 25.41 5.31
N VAL A 94 8.75 25.51 4.11
CA VAL A 94 7.61 26.40 3.84
C VAL A 94 6.36 25.62 4.20
N SER A 95 5.71 26.03 5.28
CA SER A 95 4.50 25.43 5.85
C SER A 95 3.27 25.70 4.97
N GLY A 96 2.65 24.64 4.47
CA GLY A 96 1.26 24.61 4.05
C GLY A 96 0.65 23.28 4.48
N GLU A 97 -0.45 23.31 5.23
CA GLU A 97 -1.11 22.12 5.81
C GLU A 97 -1.51 21.06 4.76
N ASP A 98 -1.65 21.47 3.49
CA ASP A 98 -2.04 20.59 2.38
C ASP A 98 -0.88 19.76 1.79
N LYS A 99 0.35 20.28 1.86
CA LYS A 99 1.54 19.58 1.35
C LYS A 99 1.96 18.42 2.25
N GLY A 100 1.69 18.52 3.55
CA GLY A 100 2.07 17.49 4.52
C GLY A 100 1.35 16.16 4.27
N SER A 101 0.03 16.20 4.07
CA SER A 101 -0.77 14.98 3.86
C SER A 101 -0.40 14.26 2.55
N HIS A 102 -0.20 15.00 1.45
CA HIS A 102 0.24 14.42 0.17
C HIS A 102 1.64 13.80 0.27
N ALA A 103 2.58 14.49 0.93
CA ALA A 103 3.92 13.98 1.13
C ALA A 103 3.88 12.66 1.93
N VAL A 104 3.17 12.61 3.06
CA VAL A 104 3.02 11.41 3.92
C VAL A 104 2.52 10.19 3.12
N LEU A 105 1.61 10.40 2.17
CA LEU A 105 1.12 9.33 1.30
C LEU A 105 2.21 8.80 0.38
N LEU A 106 2.88 9.68 -0.38
CA LEU A 106 3.92 9.29 -1.34
C LEU A 106 5.11 8.63 -0.65
N ASP A 107 5.45 9.14 0.51
CA ASP A 107 6.41 8.61 1.45
C ASP A 107 6.13 7.16 1.86
N ASN A 108 4.89 6.87 2.28
CA ASN A 108 4.46 5.52 2.60
C ASN A 108 4.38 4.63 1.35
N LEU A 109 4.04 5.20 0.18
CA LEU A 109 4.02 4.50 -1.10
C LEU A 109 5.44 4.08 -1.51
N GLY A 110 6.42 4.97 -1.41
CA GLY A 110 7.84 4.68 -1.66
C GLY A 110 8.34 3.55 -0.78
N VAL A 111 8.05 3.60 0.53
CA VAL A 111 8.39 2.52 1.47
C VAL A 111 7.67 1.22 1.11
N PHE A 112 6.40 1.26 0.71
CA PHE A 112 5.66 0.09 0.27
C PHE A 112 6.30 -0.59 -0.96
N ILE A 113 6.68 0.20 -1.97
CA ILE A 113 7.36 -0.30 -3.18
C ILE A 113 8.74 -0.87 -2.84
N ALA A 114 9.52 -0.16 -2.01
CA ALA A 114 10.82 -0.63 -1.55
C ALA A 114 10.72 -1.92 -0.73
N ALA A 115 9.70 -2.05 0.12
CA ALA A 115 9.47 -3.26 0.90
C ALA A 115 9.12 -4.47 0.04
N ASP A 116 8.40 -4.27 -1.07
CA ASP A 116 8.15 -5.30 -2.07
C ASP A 116 9.44 -5.67 -2.82
N LYS A 117 10.17 -4.65 -3.31
CA LYS A 117 11.47 -4.81 -4.00
C LYS A 117 12.49 -5.59 -3.17
N PHE A 118 12.59 -5.28 -1.87
CA PHE A 118 13.55 -5.90 -0.96
C PHE A 118 13.00 -7.14 -0.25
N ASP A 119 11.79 -7.58 -0.57
CA ASP A 119 11.11 -8.73 0.05
C ASP A 119 11.13 -8.67 1.59
N ILE A 120 10.57 -7.58 2.14
CA ILE A 120 10.43 -7.33 3.57
C ILE A 120 8.93 -7.32 3.91
N ALA A 121 8.31 -8.50 3.94
CA ALA A 121 6.87 -8.65 4.10
C ALA A 121 6.26 -7.88 5.30
N PRO A 122 6.86 -7.86 6.51
CA PRO A 122 6.34 -7.07 7.63
C PRO A 122 6.34 -5.56 7.37
N LEU A 123 7.35 -5.03 6.66
CA LEU A 123 7.41 -3.62 6.28
C LEU A 123 6.35 -3.29 5.23
N LYS A 124 6.20 -4.17 4.24
CA LYS A 124 5.18 -4.04 3.19
C LYS A 124 3.78 -3.98 3.81
N GLN A 125 3.49 -4.82 4.80
CA GLN A 125 2.23 -4.83 5.52
C GLN A 125 2.01 -3.55 6.35
N LEU A 126 3.04 -3.05 7.05
CA LEU A 126 2.95 -1.81 7.82
C LEU A 126 2.67 -0.62 6.89
N ALA A 127 3.44 -0.47 5.81
CA ALA A 127 3.27 0.61 4.84
C ALA A 127 1.90 0.56 4.18
N ARG A 128 1.42 -0.65 3.80
CA ARG A 128 0.05 -0.85 3.31
C ARG A 128 -0.99 -0.36 4.30
N THR A 129 -0.86 -0.74 5.56
CA THR A 129 -1.82 -0.36 6.61
C THR A 129 -1.91 1.15 6.75
N ARG A 130 -0.76 1.84 6.73
CA ARG A 130 -0.68 3.31 6.77
C ARG A 130 -1.33 3.96 5.54
N LEU A 131 -1.07 3.43 4.36
CA LEU A 131 -1.71 3.90 3.12
C LEU A 131 -3.24 3.75 3.17
N ILE A 132 -3.75 2.60 3.62
CA ILE A 132 -5.20 2.36 3.75
C ILE A 132 -5.81 3.34 4.76
N ASN A 133 -5.19 3.51 5.93
CA ASN A 133 -5.67 4.45 6.94
C ASN A 133 -5.68 5.88 6.39
N TRP A 134 -4.63 6.29 5.68
CA TRP A 134 -4.57 7.60 5.04
C TRP A 134 -5.70 7.78 4.02
N ILE A 135 -5.96 6.77 3.18
CA ILE A 135 -7.04 6.78 2.18
C ILE A 135 -8.40 6.96 2.84
N ASP A 136 -8.65 6.22 3.94
CA ASP A 136 -9.90 6.29 4.69
C ASP A 136 -10.09 7.65 5.38
N GLU A 137 -9.02 8.28 5.86
CA GLU A 137 -9.06 9.58 6.54
C GLU A 137 -9.03 10.80 5.60
N ASN A 138 -8.55 10.63 4.37
CA ASN A 138 -8.30 11.71 3.41
C ASN A 138 -9.01 11.50 2.07
N ALA A 139 -10.20 10.90 2.08
CA ALA A 139 -10.96 10.58 0.87
C ALA A 139 -11.19 11.79 -0.06
N GLN A 140 -11.35 12.99 0.50
CA GLN A 140 -11.46 14.26 -0.24
C GLN A 140 -10.23 14.62 -1.07
N ARG A 141 -9.05 14.08 -0.72
CA ARG A 141 -7.80 14.31 -1.45
C ARG A 141 -7.53 13.27 -2.53
N LEU A 142 -8.31 12.19 -2.58
CA LEU A 142 -8.13 11.11 -3.56
C LEU A 142 -8.07 11.58 -5.03
N PRO A 143 -8.86 12.57 -5.49
CA PRO A 143 -8.74 13.04 -6.87
C PRO A 143 -7.30 13.47 -7.22
N PHE A 144 -6.58 14.07 -6.29
CA PHE A 144 -5.24 14.59 -6.57
C PHE A 144 -4.16 13.51 -6.61
N VAL A 145 -4.37 12.38 -5.93
CA VAL A 145 -3.34 11.35 -5.70
C VAL A 145 -3.60 10.05 -6.45
N VAL A 146 -4.85 9.74 -6.80
CA VAL A 146 -5.22 8.45 -7.40
C VAL A 146 -4.44 8.14 -8.68
N PRO A 147 -4.24 9.08 -9.64
CA PRO A 147 -3.48 8.76 -10.85
C PRO A 147 -2.06 8.30 -10.55
N GLU A 148 -1.39 8.98 -9.62
CA GLU A 148 -0.02 8.67 -9.22
C GLU A 148 0.05 7.32 -8.49
N ILE A 149 -0.81 7.10 -7.48
CA ILE A 149 -0.84 5.83 -6.75
C ILE A 149 -1.17 4.67 -7.70
N TRP A 150 -2.21 4.82 -8.52
CA TRP A 150 -2.75 3.72 -9.32
C TRP A 150 -1.75 3.18 -10.34
N VAL A 151 -0.96 4.07 -10.95
CA VAL A 151 0.09 3.71 -11.91
C VAL A 151 1.32 3.14 -11.20
N THR A 152 1.62 3.60 -9.99
CA THR A 152 2.79 3.16 -9.21
C THR A 152 2.60 1.79 -8.56
N LEU A 153 1.37 1.42 -8.18
CA LEU A 153 1.09 0.16 -7.48
C LEU A 153 1.45 -1.08 -8.32
N PRO A 154 2.13 -2.09 -7.73
CA PRO A 154 2.43 -3.34 -8.42
C PRO A 154 1.16 -4.03 -8.96
N PRO A 155 1.23 -4.74 -10.10
CA PRO A 155 0.06 -5.40 -10.69
C PRO A 155 -0.69 -6.35 -9.76
N LEU A 156 0.02 -7.02 -8.84
CA LEU A 156 -0.54 -7.98 -7.89
C LEU A 156 -1.13 -7.33 -6.62
N GLU A 157 -0.99 -6.02 -6.46
CA GLU A 157 -1.46 -5.32 -5.26
C GLU A 157 -2.94 -4.99 -5.36
N THR A 158 -3.79 -5.92 -4.91
CA THR A 158 -5.26 -5.78 -4.96
C THR A 158 -5.84 -5.05 -3.75
N GLU A 159 -5.25 -5.22 -2.56
CA GLU A 159 -5.79 -4.65 -1.32
C GLU A 159 -5.83 -3.12 -1.34
N LEU A 160 -4.75 -2.47 -1.76
CA LEU A 160 -4.71 -0.99 -1.89
C LEU A 160 -5.65 -0.50 -2.99
N ARG A 161 -5.75 -1.22 -4.12
CA ARG A 161 -6.71 -0.87 -5.18
C ARG A 161 -8.14 -0.96 -4.68
N ASP A 162 -8.48 -2.02 -3.93
CA ASP A 162 -9.80 -2.20 -3.35
C ASP A 162 -10.14 -1.14 -2.31
N ALA A 163 -9.16 -0.69 -1.54
CA ALA A 163 -9.29 0.43 -0.60
C ALA A 163 -9.59 1.74 -1.33
N ILE A 164 -8.85 2.08 -2.39
CA ILE A 164 -9.11 3.25 -3.24
C ILE A 164 -10.53 3.17 -3.81
N ILE A 165 -10.89 2.05 -4.44
CA ILE A 165 -12.23 1.84 -5.01
C ILE A 165 -13.30 1.97 -3.94
N LYS A 166 -13.08 1.42 -2.73
CA LYS A 166 -14.01 1.51 -1.59
C LYS A 166 -14.23 2.97 -1.18
N ALA A 167 -13.16 3.73 -1.00
CA ALA A 167 -13.23 5.13 -0.58
C ALA A 167 -13.94 6.00 -1.62
N ILE A 168 -13.57 5.88 -2.91
CA ILE A 168 -14.26 6.57 -4.01
C ILE A 168 -15.74 6.15 -4.07
N SER A 169 -16.04 4.86 -3.93
CA SER A 169 -17.43 4.38 -3.95
C SER A 169 -18.25 4.88 -2.76
N TYR A 170 -17.63 5.12 -1.60
CA TYR A 170 -18.31 5.67 -0.44
C TYR A 170 -18.64 7.16 -0.65
N HIS A 171 -17.69 7.92 -1.17
CA HIS A 171 -17.79 9.37 -1.44
C HIS A 171 -18.13 9.72 -2.90
N ALA A 172 -18.81 8.82 -3.61
CA ALA A 172 -18.96 8.95 -5.06
C ALA A 172 -19.70 10.23 -5.49
N GLN A 173 -20.64 10.72 -4.69
CA GLN A 173 -21.38 11.94 -5.00
C GLN A 173 -20.47 13.17 -4.94
N GLU A 174 -19.67 13.30 -3.88
CA GLU A 174 -18.67 14.36 -3.75
C GLU A 174 -17.57 14.23 -4.80
N PHE A 175 -17.11 12.99 -5.04
CA PHE A 175 -16.06 12.70 -6.01
C PHE A 175 -16.49 13.10 -7.43
N LEU A 176 -17.71 12.76 -7.86
CA LEU A 176 -18.23 13.06 -9.21
C LEU A 176 -18.61 14.53 -9.42
N ASN A 177 -18.68 15.35 -8.37
CA ASN A 177 -18.92 16.79 -8.48
C ASN A 177 -17.65 17.60 -8.80
N ASN A 178 -16.48 16.95 -8.89
CA ASN A 178 -15.22 17.58 -9.28
C ASN A 178 -14.84 17.16 -10.72
N ASP A 179 -14.62 18.13 -11.61
CA ASP A 179 -14.19 17.90 -13.00
C ASP A 179 -12.88 17.12 -13.10
N GLU A 180 -11.95 17.32 -12.16
CA GLU A 180 -10.68 16.58 -12.10
C GLU A 180 -10.93 15.08 -11.87
N SER A 181 -11.85 14.75 -10.97
CA SER A 181 -12.27 13.37 -10.73
C SER A 181 -12.91 12.73 -11.95
N ILE A 182 -13.69 13.49 -12.73
CA ILE A 182 -14.30 12.99 -13.97
C ILE A 182 -13.22 12.66 -15.00
N ALA A 183 -12.19 13.50 -15.12
CA ALA A 183 -11.03 13.22 -15.98
C ALA A 183 -10.34 11.90 -15.57
N ILE A 184 -10.12 11.68 -14.28
CA ILE A 184 -9.50 10.44 -13.76
C ILE A 184 -10.32 9.21 -14.13
N LEU A 185 -11.64 9.25 -13.97
CA LEU A 185 -12.51 8.12 -14.31
C LEU A 185 -12.54 7.85 -15.82
N THR A 186 -12.33 8.88 -16.63
CA THR A 186 -12.24 8.78 -18.09
C THR A 186 -10.90 8.17 -18.51
N ASP A 187 -9.80 8.61 -17.90
CA ASP A 187 -8.44 8.14 -18.21
C ASP A 187 -8.15 6.76 -17.62
N LEU A 188 -8.81 6.39 -16.51
CA LEU A 188 -8.67 5.12 -15.82
C LEU A 188 -10.01 4.37 -15.79
N PRO A 189 -10.47 3.81 -16.92
CA PRO A 189 -11.78 3.17 -17.03
C PRO A 189 -11.94 1.96 -16.10
N ALA A 190 -10.84 1.30 -15.73
CA ALA A 190 -10.84 0.21 -14.74
C ALA A 190 -11.37 0.68 -13.38
N ILE A 191 -11.03 1.90 -12.95
CA ILE A 191 -11.53 2.49 -11.71
C ILE A 191 -13.03 2.77 -11.85
N ALA A 192 -13.45 3.41 -12.95
CA ALA A 192 -14.86 3.72 -13.19
C ALA A 192 -15.75 2.48 -13.16
N ILE A 193 -15.35 1.41 -13.87
CA ILE A 193 -16.07 0.13 -13.89
C ILE A 193 -16.13 -0.48 -12.49
N ALA A 194 -15.03 -0.48 -11.75
CA ALA A 194 -14.98 -1.05 -10.40
C ALA A 194 -15.87 -0.29 -9.40
N VAL A 195 -15.86 1.05 -9.45
CA VAL A 195 -16.73 1.91 -8.62
C VAL A 195 -18.21 1.66 -8.95
N LEU A 196 -18.56 1.61 -10.24
CA LEU A 196 -19.92 1.31 -10.69
C LEU A 196 -20.40 -0.06 -10.20
N LYS A 197 -19.58 -1.11 -10.39
CA LYS A 197 -19.87 -2.47 -9.89
C LYS A 197 -20.13 -2.46 -8.39
N LYS A 198 -19.29 -1.78 -7.60
CA LYS A 198 -19.40 -1.72 -6.14
C LYS A 198 -20.64 -0.96 -5.67
N LYS A 199 -20.99 0.16 -6.33
CA LYS A 199 -22.23 0.90 -6.05
C LYS A 199 -23.47 0.09 -6.40
N LEU A 200 -23.49 -0.56 -7.57
CA LEU A 200 -24.62 -1.40 -7.99
C LEU A 200 -24.82 -2.55 -7.00
N MET A 201 -23.77 -3.28 -6.62
CA MET A 201 -23.87 -4.32 -5.59
C MET A 201 -24.49 -3.79 -4.30
N ARG A 202 -24.06 -2.62 -3.83
CA ARG A 202 -24.62 -2.02 -2.60
C ARG A 202 -26.11 -1.70 -2.72
N ILE A 203 -26.58 -1.22 -3.88
CA ILE A 203 -27.99 -0.97 -4.15
C ILE A 203 -28.78 -2.29 -4.16
N PHE A 204 -28.26 -3.33 -4.84
CA PHE A 204 -28.87 -4.66 -4.84
C PHE A 204 -29.03 -5.19 -3.41
N PHE A 205 -27.96 -5.25 -2.60
CA PHE A 205 -28.05 -5.76 -1.23
C PHE A 205 -28.94 -4.92 -0.30
N SER A 206 -29.00 -3.59 -0.49
CA SER A 206 -29.85 -2.72 0.32
C SER A 206 -31.34 -2.91 0.03
N ASN A 207 -31.70 -3.28 -1.21
CA ASN A 207 -33.07 -3.55 -1.63
C ASN A 207 -33.57 -4.96 -1.26
N PHE A 208 -32.66 -5.90 -0.97
CA PHE A 208 -32.97 -7.28 -0.60
C PHE A 208 -32.83 -7.56 0.91
N ASN A 209 -33.19 -6.59 1.77
CA ASN A 209 -33.24 -6.80 3.22
C ASN A 209 -34.50 -7.59 3.62
N CYS A 210 -34.54 -8.88 3.28
CA CYS A 210 -35.62 -9.78 3.68
C CYS A 210 -35.38 -10.19 5.14
N ARG A 211 -36.27 -9.77 6.06
CA ARG A 211 -36.18 -10.14 7.49
C ARG A 211 -36.35 -11.66 7.62
N GLY A 212 -35.23 -12.40 7.73
CA GLY A 212 -35.22 -13.83 8.04
C GLY A 212 -34.50 -14.75 7.06
N CYS A 213 -33.72 -14.25 6.09
CA CYS A 213 -32.95 -15.08 5.16
C CYS A 213 -31.44 -15.04 5.46
N GLU A 214 -30.82 -16.20 5.66
CA GLU A 214 -29.36 -16.35 5.64
C GLU A 214 -28.89 -16.28 4.18
N CYS A 215 -28.11 -15.25 3.83
CA CYS A 215 -27.63 -15.04 2.47
C CYS A 215 -26.19 -15.54 2.37
N GLU A 216 -25.95 -16.70 1.77
CA GLU A 216 -24.60 -17.14 1.39
C GLU A 216 -24.31 -16.70 -0.06
N GLY A 217 -23.48 -15.65 -0.20
CA GLY A 217 -23.02 -15.17 -1.51
C GLY A 217 -21.62 -15.70 -1.83
N GLY A 218 -21.51 -16.53 -2.87
CA GLY A 218 -20.23 -16.94 -3.46
C GLY A 218 -19.92 -16.18 -4.75
N VAL A 219 -18.66 -15.78 -4.94
CA VAL A 219 -18.16 -15.16 -6.18
C VAL A 219 -17.46 -16.26 -6.99
N ASP A 220 -17.95 -16.55 -8.20
CA ASP A 220 -17.25 -17.40 -9.16
C ASP A 220 -16.55 -16.50 -10.20
N ASN A 221 -15.26 -16.72 -10.40
CA ASN A 221 -14.38 -15.80 -11.14
C ASN A 221 -14.38 -16.03 -12.66
N ASP A 222 -15.07 -17.05 -13.17
CA ASP A 222 -14.90 -17.50 -14.56
C ASP A 222 -16.02 -17.10 -15.53
N THR A 223 -17.03 -16.33 -15.11
CA THR A 223 -18.07 -15.85 -16.04
C THR A 223 -18.43 -14.40 -15.78
N VAL A 224 -18.54 -13.58 -16.83
CA VAL A 224 -19.09 -12.20 -16.80
C VAL A 224 -20.62 -12.23 -16.58
N MET A 225 -21.08 -13.05 -15.64
CA MET A 225 -22.46 -13.24 -15.24
C MET A 225 -22.50 -13.31 -13.72
N TYR A 226 -23.02 -12.27 -13.09
CA TYR A 226 -23.31 -12.29 -11.66
C TYR A 226 -24.55 -13.17 -11.43
N SER A 227 -24.39 -14.49 -11.36
CA SER A 227 -25.46 -15.37 -10.88
C SER A 227 -25.42 -15.40 -9.36
N VAL A 228 -26.30 -14.61 -8.72
CA VAL A 228 -26.56 -14.74 -7.28
C VAL A 228 -27.69 -15.75 -7.12
N LYS A 229 -27.38 -16.95 -6.64
CA LYS A 229 -28.42 -17.93 -6.26
C LYS A 229 -29.04 -17.50 -4.94
N PHE A 230 -30.31 -17.10 -4.96
CA PHE A 230 -31.08 -16.83 -3.76
C PHE A 230 -31.74 -18.13 -3.31
N VAL A 231 -31.23 -18.78 -2.25
CA VAL A 231 -31.94 -19.89 -1.62
C VAL A 231 -32.87 -19.30 -0.55
N CYS A 232 -34.10 -18.98 -0.94
CA CYS A 232 -35.14 -18.57 0.00
C CYS A 232 -35.98 -19.81 0.35
N PHE A 233 -35.94 -20.26 1.62
CA PHE A 233 -36.56 -21.53 2.05
C PHE A 233 -38.08 -21.65 1.85
N HIS A 234 -38.79 -20.58 1.41
CA HIS A 234 -40.25 -20.62 1.26
C HIS A 234 -40.82 -19.96 -0.01
N THR A 235 -40.03 -19.70 -1.05
CA THR A 235 -40.58 -19.39 -2.39
C THR A 235 -39.47 -19.47 -3.43
N GLU A 236 -39.63 -20.36 -4.41
CA GLU A 236 -38.81 -20.36 -5.62
C GLU A 236 -39.09 -19.06 -6.37
N PHE A 237 -38.08 -18.19 -6.46
CA PHE A 237 -38.08 -17.12 -7.45
C PHE A 237 -37.22 -17.57 -8.62
N ASP A 238 -37.79 -17.53 -9.82
CA ASP A 238 -37.08 -17.80 -11.07
C ASP A 238 -35.83 -16.91 -11.19
N ASP A 239 -34.73 -17.51 -11.63
CA ASP A 239 -33.43 -16.88 -11.85
C ASP A 239 -33.55 -15.50 -12.53
N ILE A 240 -33.26 -14.41 -11.79
CA ILE A 240 -33.17 -13.07 -12.39
C ILE A 240 -31.82 -12.94 -13.09
N ILE A 241 -31.79 -13.30 -14.38
CA ILE A 241 -30.66 -13.07 -15.27
C ILE A 241 -30.62 -11.58 -15.65
N LEU A 242 -29.71 -10.81 -15.06
CA LEU A 242 -29.37 -9.47 -15.55
C LEU A 242 -28.50 -9.59 -16.81
N ARG A 243 -29.12 -9.51 -17.99
CA ARG A 243 -28.40 -9.25 -19.23
C ARG A 243 -27.93 -7.80 -19.23
N LEU A 244 -26.61 -7.60 -19.11
CA LEU A 244 -26.00 -6.35 -19.58
C LEU A 244 -26.18 -6.32 -21.10
N ILE A 245 -27.04 -5.41 -21.56
CA ILE A 245 -27.31 -5.19 -22.99
C ILE A 245 -26.00 -4.71 -23.65
N PRO A 246 -25.66 -5.21 -24.86
CA PRO A 246 -24.34 -5.04 -25.48
C PRO A 246 -23.95 -3.59 -25.76
#